data_AF-A0A9P6UF13-F1
#
_entry.id   AF-A0A9P6UF13-F1
#
_cell.length_a   1.000
_cell.length_b   1.000
_cell.length_c   1.000
_cell.angle_alpha   90.00
_cell.angle_beta   90.00
_cell.angle_gamma   90.00
#
_symmetry.space_group_name_H-M   'P 1'
#
loop_
_entity.id
_entity.type
_entity.pdbx_description
1 polymer ?
#
loop_
_entity_poly.entity_id
_entity_poly.type
_entity_poly.pdbx_seq_one_letter_code
_entity_poly.pdbx_strand_id
1 'polypeptide(L)'
;MIFNVASAASAMAILSLSVASAAPSSSGQTVQITSSTNWCMMMPPQAGGDIAASEDNAIAFCTSPSPSTPGAKTFPEGFIQSANFAKGNGYVQITGKIDSSKYSLSETDRGGQYDIKAPSGSACAGYNHYVNLIEPHSNTMCIRCCKEKKDCNTGKSTYGCAAVIPGDYSGPSSSSSSTLASGQPTGTATNSGTDSPSNTATGIATATGTAPVSTETGSLTIDPIFPTATGTASTGTLPATTVAPT
;
A
#
# COMPACT_ATOMS: atom_id res chain seq x y z
N MET A 1 68.56 16.12 -39.12
CA MET A 1 67.80 16.04 -37.86
C MET A 1 66.34 16.20 -38.21
N ILE A 2 65.56 15.11 -38.21
CA ILE A 2 64.13 15.09 -38.55
C ILE A 2 63.40 14.77 -37.24
N PHE A 3 62.61 15.72 -36.73
CA PHE A 3 61.80 15.54 -35.53
C PHE A 3 60.46 14.90 -35.93
N ASN A 4 60.22 13.67 -35.49
CA ASN A 4 58.88 13.06 -35.51
C ASN A 4 58.19 13.39 -34.19
N VAL A 5 57.17 14.24 -34.24
CA VAL A 5 56.22 14.45 -33.14
C VAL A 5 55.07 13.47 -33.31
N ALA A 6 55.07 12.40 -32.50
CA ALA A 6 53.93 11.50 -32.37
C ALA A 6 52.88 12.15 -31.46
N SER A 7 51.74 12.52 -32.05
CA SER A 7 50.61 13.08 -31.34
C SER A 7 49.80 11.96 -30.67
N ALA A 8 49.84 11.92 -29.33
CA ALA A 8 49.03 10.99 -28.54
C ALA A 8 47.61 11.54 -28.36
N ALA A 9 46.64 10.99 -29.08
CA ALA A 9 45.23 11.28 -28.86
C ALA A 9 44.74 10.53 -27.60
N SER A 10 44.55 11.25 -26.50
CA SER A 10 43.87 10.74 -25.30
C SER A 10 42.36 10.71 -25.54
N ALA A 11 41.78 9.51 -25.56
CA ALA A 11 40.33 9.33 -25.58
C ALA A 11 39.75 9.54 -24.17
N MET A 12 39.09 10.67 -23.93
CA MET A 12 38.28 10.87 -22.74
C MET A 12 36.97 10.09 -22.88
N ALA A 13 36.79 9.05 -22.06
CA ALA A 13 35.52 8.35 -21.92
C ALA A 13 34.55 9.22 -21.12
N ILE A 14 33.52 9.76 -21.80
CA ILE A 14 32.48 10.58 -21.19
C ILE A 14 31.47 9.63 -20.53
N LEU A 15 31.53 9.51 -19.21
CA LEU A 15 30.56 8.74 -18.42
C LEU A 15 29.21 9.47 -18.47
N SER A 16 28.28 8.97 -19.29
CA SER A 16 26.95 9.55 -19.44
C SER A 16 26.09 9.22 -18.21
N LEU A 17 26.03 10.13 -17.23
CA LEU A 17 25.05 10.04 -16.15
C LEU A 17 23.66 10.34 -16.71
N SER A 18 22.85 9.31 -16.90
CA SER A 18 21.44 9.43 -17.24
C SER A 18 20.71 10.00 -16.01
N VAL A 19 20.50 11.31 -15.99
CA VAL A 19 19.60 11.95 -15.02
C VAL A 19 18.17 11.63 -15.43
N ALA A 20 17.60 10.57 -14.83
CA ALA A 20 16.18 10.30 -14.94
C ALA A 20 15.42 11.50 -14.34
N SER A 21 14.78 12.28 -15.21
CA SER A 21 13.99 13.43 -14.82
C SER A 21 12.69 12.92 -14.19
N ALA A 22 12.59 12.95 -12.88
CA ALA A 22 11.29 12.77 -12.22
C ALA A 22 10.40 13.94 -12.63
N ALA A 23 9.18 13.68 -13.11
CA ALA A 23 8.19 14.71 -13.37
C ALA A 23 7.97 15.55 -12.09
N PRO A 24 7.67 16.86 -12.20
CA PRO A 24 7.40 17.68 -11.02
C PRO A 24 6.11 17.20 -10.35
N SER A 25 6.26 16.43 -9.28
CA SER A 25 5.16 16.10 -8.38
C SER A 25 4.81 17.31 -7.53
N SER A 26 3.52 17.48 -7.25
CA SER A 26 3.09 18.50 -6.30
C SER A 26 3.70 18.22 -4.91
N SER A 27 3.95 19.26 -4.12
CA SER A 27 4.53 19.11 -2.78
C SER A 27 3.68 18.14 -1.95
N GLY A 28 4.31 17.12 -1.39
CA GLY A 28 3.66 16.05 -0.64
C GLY A 28 3.17 14.87 -1.47
N GLN A 29 3.26 14.85 -2.81
CA GLN A 29 2.77 13.73 -3.64
C GLN A 29 3.87 12.81 -4.18
N THR A 30 5.07 12.86 -3.60
CA THR A 30 6.17 11.94 -3.93
C THR A 30 6.40 10.94 -2.81
N VAL A 31 6.33 9.64 -3.12
CA VAL A 31 6.80 8.55 -2.23
C VAL A 31 8.25 8.15 -2.57
N GLN A 32 8.86 7.38 -1.68
CA GLN A 32 10.13 6.70 -1.97
C GLN A 32 10.20 5.37 -1.24
N ILE A 33 11.07 4.48 -1.70
CA ILE A 33 11.47 3.28 -0.96
C ILE A 33 12.98 3.12 -1.12
N THR A 34 13.74 3.40 -0.07
CA THR A 34 15.21 3.26 -0.09
C THR A 34 15.67 2.06 0.72
N SER A 35 14.99 1.74 1.83
CA SER A 35 15.28 0.58 2.68
C SER A 35 14.03 0.13 3.47
N SER A 36 14.17 -0.90 4.30
CA SER A 36 13.12 -1.35 5.24
C SER A 36 12.76 -0.31 6.30
N THR A 37 13.66 0.62 6.61
CA THR A 37 13.48 1.64 7.66
C THR A 37 13.32 3.05 7.11
N ASN A 38 13.57 3.27 5.81
CA ASN A 38 13.43 4.55 5.14
C ASN A 38 12.60 4.39 3.86
N TRP A 39 11.30 4.65 4.00
CA TRP A 39 10.33 4.55 2.91
C TRP A 39 9.10 5.39 3.24
N CYS A 40 8.26 5.61 2.23
CA CYS A 40 7.02 6.38 2.34
C CYS A 40 5.87 5.64 1.65
N MET A 41 4.64 5.98 2.02
CA MET A 41 3.44 5.64 1.25
C MET A 41 2.48 6.82 1.18
N MET A 42 1.56 6.81 0.22
CA MET A 42 0.44 7.76 0.17
C MET A 42 -0.59 7.41 1.22
N MET A 43 -1.12 8.43 1.89
CA MET A 43 -2.16 8.33 2.92
C MET A 43 -3.19 9.44 2.67
N PRO A 44 -4.41 9.30 3.22
CA PRO A 44 -5.35 10.41 3.28
C PRO A 44 -4.69 11.66 3.91
N PRO A 45 -5.00 12.87 3.40
CA PRO A 45 -4.36 14.09 3.91
C PRO A 45 -4.72 14.42 5.37
N GLN A 46 -5.85 13.90 5.84
CA GLN A 46 -6.39 14.07 7.19
C GLN A 46 -6.61 12.72 7.87
N ALA A 47 -6.42 12.69 9.19
CA ALA A 47 -6.69 11.50 9.99
C ALA A 47 -8.17 11.10 9.86
N GLY A 48 -8.42 9.79 9.73
CA GLY A 48 -9.74 9.22 9.50
C GLY A 48 -10.35 9.50 8.13
N GLY A 49 -9.57 10.01 7.17
CA GLY A 49 -9.99 10.05 5.78
C GLY A 49 -10.18 8.63 5.22
N ASP A 50 -11.20 8.45 4.40
CA ASP A 50 -11.44 7.22 3.63
C ASP A 50 -10.38 7.08 2.53
N ILE A 51 -9.83 5.86 2.35
CA ILE A 51 -8.73 5.61 1.42
C ILE A 51 -9.17 5.86 -0.03
N ALA A 52 -10.32 5.31 -0.44
CA ALA A 52 -10.81 5.46 -1.81
C ALA A 52 -11.25 6.90 -2.12
N ALA A 53 -11.88 7.59 -1.16
CA ALA A 53 -12.33 8.97 -1.33
C ALA A 53 -11.19 9.99 -1.40
N SER A 54 -9.97 9.61 -0.97
CA SER A 54 -8.79 10.48 -0.97
C SER A 54 -7.82 10.21 -2.12
N GLU A 55 -8.19 9.37 -3.09
CA GLU A 55 -7.33 9.04 -4.25
C GLU A 55 -6.85 10.28 -5.00
N ASP A 56 -7.65 11.34 -5.09
CA ASP A 56 -7.26 12.56 -5.82
C ASP A 56 -6.41 13.56 -5.02
N ASN A 57 -6.22 13.36 -3.71
CA ASN A 57 -5.54 14.34 -2.85
C ASN A 57 -4.68 13.74 -1.75
N ALA A 58 -4.35 12.45 -1.84
CA ALA A 58 -3.45 11.78 -0.92
C ALA A 58 -2.08 12.47 -0.85
N ILE A 59 -1.42 12.32 0.29
CA ILE A 59 -0.08 12.85 0.54
C ILE A 59 0.83 11.78 1.11
N ALA A 60 2.12 11.91 0.86
CA ALA A 60 3.16 11.02 1.35
C ALA A 60 3.30 11.12 2.86
N PHE A 61 3.36 9.96 3.50
CA PHE A 61 3.84 9.78 4.86
C PHE A 61 5.07 8.89 4.80
N CYS A 62 6.12 9.27 5.53
CA CYS A 62 7.41 8.60 5.54
C CYS A 62 7.76 8.10 6.94
N THR A 63 8.57 7.06 7.03
CA THR A 63 9.17 6.61 8.30
C THR A 63 10.21 7.61 8.82
N SER A 64 10.79 8.41 7.93
CA SER A 64 11.69 9.51 8.27
C SER A 64 11.67 10.59 7.19
N PRO A 65 11.95 11.86 7.52
CA PRO A 65 12.07 12.92 6.53
C PRO A 65 13.12 12.60 5.45
N SER A 66 12.90 13.06 4.22
CA SER A 66 13.84 12.86 3.12
C SER A 66 13.74 14.00 2.09
N PRO A 67 14.87 14.44 1.51
CA PRO A 67 14.88 15.46 0.46
C PRO A 67 14.13 15.05 -0.81
N SER A 68 14.00 13.75 -1.09
CA SER A 68 13.32 13.25 -2.29
C SER A 68 11.80 13.28 -2.20
N THR A 69 11.25 13.61 -1.02
CA THR A 69 9.80 13.64 -0.75
C THR A 69 9.43 14.95 -0.03
N PRO A 70 9.61 16.10 -0.70
CA PRO A 70 9.28 17.39 -0.10
C PRO A 70 7.79 17.45 0.24
N GLY A 71 7.45 17.98 1.41
CA GLY A 71 6.07 18.09 1.88
C GLY A 71 5.47 16.79 2.44
N ALA A 72 6.24 15.68 2.47
CA ALA A 72 5.79 14.46 3.13
C ALA A 72 5.69 14.64 4.65
N LYS A 73 4.69 14.00 5.25
CA LYS A 73 4.50 13.90 6.70
C LYS A 73 5.26 12.69 7.25
N THR A 74 5.35 12.56 8.57
CA THR A 74 5.84 11.35 9.23
C THR A 74 4.67 10.47 9.66
N PHE A 75 4.80 9.15 9.55
CA PHE A 75 3.80 8.23 10.11
C PHE A 75 3.57 8.50 11.62
N PRO A 76 2.31 8.41 12.09
CA PRO A 76 2.05 8.42 13.53
C PRO A 76 2.79 7.28 14.22
N GLU A 77 3.20 7.52 15.47
CA GLU A 77 3.86 6.49 16.27
C GLU A 77 2.95 5.26 16.44
N GLY A 78 3.52 4.07 16.23
CA GLY A 78 2.80 2.80 16.30
C GLY A 78 1.90 2.50 15.10
N PHE A 79 1.79 3.39 14.11
CA PHE A 79 0.98 3.13 12.92
C PHE A 79 1.52 1.96 12.10
N ILE A 80 2.85 1.85 11.96
CA ILE A 80 3.49 0.73 11.28
C ILE A 80 3.80 -0.38 12.29
N GLN A 81 3.17 -1.54 12.11
CA GLN A 81 3.36 -2.73 12.97
C GLN A 81 4.40 -3.70 12.38
N SER A 82 4.43 -3.86 11.06
CA SER A 82 5.49 -4.58 10.35
C SER A 82 5.74 -3.97 8.97
N ALA A 83 6.99 -4.05 8.49
CA ALA A 83 7.40 -3.59 7.17
C ALA A 83 8.46 -4.53 6.59
N ASN A 84 8.06 -5.29 5.59
CA ASN A 84 8.90 -6.27 4.89
C ASN A 84 9.38 -5.68 3.57
N PHE A 85 10.66 -5.34 3.51
CA PHE A 85 11.28 -4.83 2.29
C PHE A 85 11.69 -5.98 1.36
N ALA A 86 11.37 -5.83 0.08
CA ALA A 86 11.88 -6.71 -0.96
C ALA A 86 12.27 -5.91 -2.21
N LYS A 87 13.28 -6.40 -2.91
CA LYS A 87 13.73 -5.87 -4.19
C LYS A 87 13.71 -6.98 -5.22
N GLY A 88 13.09 -6.70 -6.37
CA GLY A 88 13.08 -7.61 -7.50
C GLY A 88 13.67 -6.96 -8.75
N ASN A 89 13.50 -7.63 -9.88
CA ASN A 89 13.90 -7.06 -11.16
C ASN A 89 12.91 -5.95 -11.54
N GLY A 90 13.39 -4.70 -11.54
CA GLY A 90 12.58 -3.54 -11.93
C GLY A 90 11.71 -2.94 -10.82
N TYR A 91 11.73 -3.48 -9.60
CA TYR A 91 10.94 -2.92 -8.50
C TYR A 91 11.59 -3.00 -7.12
N VAL A 92 11.12 -2.15 -6.22
CA VAL A 92 11.28 -2.23 -4.76
C VAL A 92 9.91 -2.14 -4.12
N GLN A 93 9.71 -2.80 -2.98
CA GLN A 93 8.42 -2.80 -2.29
C GLN A 93 8.57 -2.86 -0.78
N ILE A 94 7.48 -2.48 -0.12
CA ILE A 94 7.19 -2.76 1.28
C ILE A 94 5.83 -3.45 1.34
N THR A 95 5.74 -4.53 2.10
CA THR A 95 4.47 -5.18 2.48
C THR A 95 4.43 -5.32 3.99
N GLY A 96 3.26 -5.25 4.62
CA GLY A 96 3.20 -5.40 6.06
C GLY A 96 1.86 -5.09 6.69
N LYS A 97 1.91 -4.89 8.01
CA LYS A 97 0.76 -4.59 8.86
C LYS A 97 0.83 -3.18 9.43
N ILE A 98 -0.35 -2.59 9.60
CA ILE A 98 -0.56 -1.31 10.26
C ILE A 98 -1.42 -1.47 11.50
N ASP A 99 -1.49 -0.41 12.30
CA ASP A 99 -2.55 -0.17 13.28
C ASP A 99 -3.35 1.04 12.79
N SER A 100 -4.48 0.77 12.12
CA SER A 100 -5.36 1.77 11.51
C SER A 100 -5.84 2.82 12.52
N SER A 101 -5.97 2.46 13.80
CA SER A 101 -6.42 3.36 14.87
C SER A 101 -5.45 4.51 15.13
N LYS A 102 -4.16 4.34 14.86
CA LYS A 102 -3.13 5.38 15.06
C LYS A 102 -3.26 6.55 14.09
N TYR A 103 -4.01 6.38 13.02
CA TYR A 103 -4.39 7.46 12.11
C TYR A 103 -5.91 7.62 11.97
N SER A 104 -6.66 7.09 12.94
CA SER A 104 -8.13 7.12 13.00
C SER A 104 -8.85 6.57 11.77
N LEU A 105 -8.20 5.69 10.99
CA LEU A 105 -8.79 5.09 9.80
C LEU A 105 -9.91 4.14 10.23
N SER A 106 -11.04 4.17 9.52
CA SER A 106 -12.19 3.33 9.86
C SER A 106 -11.89 1.85 9.64
N GLU A 107 -12.17 0.99 10.61
CA GLU A 107 -12.06 -0.47 10.45
C GLU A 107 -13.05 -1.04 9.43
N THR A 108 -14.05 -0.26 9.00
CA THR A 108 -14.96 -0.66 7.91
C THR A 108 -14.48 -0.22 6.53
N ASP A 109 -13.43 0.61 6.46
CA ASP A 109 -12.83 1.03 5.20
C ASP A 109 -12.10 -0.15 4.56
N ARG A 110 -12.59 -0.53 3.37
CA ARG A 110 -12.07 -1.66 2.61
C ARG A 110 -10.75 -1.35 1.90
N GLY A 111 -10.35 -0.08 1.88
CA GLY A 111 -9.15 0.41 1.24
C GLY A 111 -9.42 1.04 -0.13
N GLY A 112 -8.32 1.31 -0.81
CA GLY A 112 -8.28 1.91 -2.14
C GLY A 112 -6.88 1.76 -2.74
N GLN A 113 -6.65 2.35 -3.91
CA GLN A 113 -5.36 2.29 -4.59
C GLN A 113 -4.89 3.69 -4.97
N TYR A 114 -3.74 4.08 -4.43
CA TYR A 114 -2.99 5.22 -4.92
C TYR A 114 -1.97 4.77 -5.96
N ASP A 115 -1.92 5.49 -7.08
CA ASP A 115 -0.94 5.28 -8.14
C ASP A 115 -0.66 6.61 -8.88
N ILE A 116 0.16 6.56 -9.92
CA ILE A 116 0.56 7.76 -10.69
C ILE A 116 -0.60 8.55 -11.32
N LYS A 117 -1.81 8.00 -11.38
CA LYS A 117 -3.02 8.67 -11.87
C LYS A 117 -3.77 9.41 -10.77
N ALA A 118 -3.69 8.92 -9.53
CA ALA A 118 -4.47 9.41 -8.41
C ALA A 118 -3.61 9.35 -7.12
N PRO A 119 -3.09 10.51 -6.66
CA PRO A 119 -3.34 11.84 -7.20
C PRO A 119 -2.56 12.11 -8.49
N SER A 120 -3.14 12.95 -9.37
CA SER A 120 -2.50 13.32 -10.64
C SER A 120 -1.18 14.05 -10.39
N GLY A 121 -0.10 13.53 -10.98
CA GLY A 121 1.25 14.05 -10.79
C GLY A 121 2.00 13.44 -9.59
N SER A 122 1.38 12.50 -8.86
CA SER A 122 2.11 11.74 -7.86
C SER A 122 3.18 10.84 -8.48
N ALA A 123 4.25 10.58 -7.73
CA ALA A 123 5.38 9.81 -8.23
C ALA A 123 6.06 9.00 -7.13
N CYS A 124 6.89 8.04 -7.55
CA CYS A 124 7.88 7.42 -6.68
C CYS A 124 9.29 7.83 -7.11
N ALA A 125 10.08 8.35 -6.18
CA ALA A 125 11.43 8.83 -6.45
C ALA A 125 12.30 7.72 -7.08
N GLY A 126 12.79 7.95 -8.30
CA GLY A 126 13.63 7.01 -9.05
C GLY A 126 12.88 5.92 -9.82
N TYR A 127 11.54 5.96 -9.88
CA TYR A 127 10.70 4.98 -10.56
C TYR A 127 9.60 5.66 -11.39
N ASN A 128 9.18 5.04 -12.49
CA ASN A 128 8.19 5.62 -13.41
C ASN A 128 6.75 5.31 -13.00
N HIS A 129 6.56 4.28 -12.17
CA HIS A 129 5.26 3.84 -11.69
C HIS A 129 5.34 3.48 -10.21
N TYR A 130 4.21 3.56 -9.53
CA TYR A 130 4.04 2.93 -8.23
C TYR A 130 2.60 2.45 -8.08
N VAL A 131 2.41 1.56 -7.12
CA VAL A 131 1.09 1.14 -6.66
C VAL A 131 1.14 1.03 -5.15
N ASN A 132 0.17 1.63 -4.48
CA ASN A 132 0.05 1.66 -3.03
C ASN A 132 -1.38 1.36 -2.62
N LEU A 133 -1.56 0.38 -1.73
CA LEU A 133 -2.85 0.08 -1.13
C LEU A 133 -2.73 0.09 0.39
N ILE A 134 -3.80 0.55 1.03
CA ILE A 134 -4.00 0.52 2.47
C ILE A 134 -5.37 -0.12 2.69
N GLU A 135 -5.44 -1.11 3.57
CA GLU A 135 -6.66 -1.83 3.92
C GLU A 135 -6.89 -1.73 5.42
N PRO A 136 -7.55 -0.66 5.89
CA PRO A 136 -7.81 -0.46 7.32
C PRO A 136 -8.56 -1.64 7.95
N HIS A 137 -9.55 -2.22 7.25
CA HIS A 137 -10.33 -3.37 7.74
C HIS A 137 -9.52 -4.63 8.05
N SER A 138 -8.39 -4.84 7.37
CA SER A 138 -7.53 -6.02 7.54
C SER A 138 -6.18 -5.66 8.19
N ASN A 139 -6.00 -4.39 8.55
CA ASN A 139 -4.75 -3.80 9.02
C ASN A 139 -3.57 -4.10 8.09
N THR A 140 -3.80 -4.10 6.79
CA THR A 140 -2.78 -4.48 5.78
C THR A 140 -2.36 -3.27 4.97
N MET A 141 -1.08 -3.19 4.64
CA MET A 141 -0.57 -2.17 3.72
C MET A 141 0.46 -2.75 2.77
N CYS A 142 0.59 -2.10 1.62
CA CYS A 142 1.62 -2.42 0.66
C CYS A 142 1.90 -1.26 -0.29
N ILE A 143 3.16 -1.14 -0.69
CA ILE A 143 3.60 -0.21 -1.71
C ILE A 143 4.70 -0.83 -2.55
N ARG A 144 4.66 -0.62 -3.86
CA ARG A 144 5.72 -1.02 -4.79
C ARG A 144 6.01 0.12 -5.76
N CYS A 145 7.28 0.43 -5.93
CA CYS A 145 7.76 1.34 -6.97
C CYS A 145 8.40 0.53 -8.10
N CYS A 146 8.08 0.87 -9.33
CA CYS A 146 8.37 0.09 -10.52
C CYS A 146 9.00 0.93 -11.63
N LYS A 147 9.97 0.34 -12.34
CA LYS A 147 10.58 0.96 -13.52
C LYS A 147 9.61 0.94 -14.70
N GLU A 148 8.92 -0.17 -14.90
CA GLU A 148 7.99 -0.35 -16.01
C GLU A 148 6.57 -0.61 -15.50
N LYS A 149 5.56 -0.24 -16.30
CA LYS A 149 4.15 -0.44 -15.94
C LYS A 149 3.82 -1.91 -15.65
N LYS A 150 4.44 -2.84 -16.37
CA LYS A 150 4.23 -4.29 -16.20
C LYS A 150 4.64 -4.82 -14.82
N ASP A 151 5.50 -4.11 -14.10
CA ASP A 151 5.96 -4.54 -12.77
C ASP A 151 5.02 -4.06 -11.65
N CYS A 152 4.07 -3.15 -11.99
CA CYS A 152 3.09 -2.54 -11.10
C CYS A 152 1.66 -2.86 -11.59
N ASN A 153 0.97 -3.74 -10.88
CA ASN A 153 -0.41 -4.12 -11.18
C ASN A 153 -1.40 -3.02 -10.74
N THR A 154 -1.57 -1.98 -11.55
CA THR A 154 -2.56 -0.91 -11.30
C THR A 154 -3.96 -1.28 -11.79
N GLY A 155 -4.99 -0.57 -11.34
CA GLY A 155 -6.40 -0.78 -11.70
C GLY A 155 -7.04 -2.01 -11.02
N LYS A 156 -6.52 -2.43 -9.87
CA LYS A 156 -6.95 -3.61 -9.12
C LYS A 156 -7.29 -3.27 -7.66
N SER A 157 -7.89 -2.10 -7.43
CA SER A 157 -8.11 -1.51 -6.10
C SER A 157 -8.93 -2.39 -5.16
N THR A 158 -9.81 -3.26 -5.67
CA THR A 158 -10.66 -4.15 -4.87
C THR A 158 -10.07 -5.53 -4.59
N TYR A 159 -8.93 -5.87 -5.21
CA TYR A 159 -8.30 -7.19 -5.09
C TYR A 159 -7.46 -7.29 -3.81
N GLY A 160 -7.02 -6.13 -3.32
CA GLY A 160 -6.26 -6.01 -2.10
C GLY A 160 -4.76 -6.27 -2.25
N CYS A 161 -4.04 -5.99 -1.17
CA CYS A 161 -2.61 -5.91 -1.09
C CYS A 161 -1.93 -7.20 -1.52
N ALA A 162 -2.27 -8.32 -0.91
CA ALA A 162 -1.61 -9.61 -1.17
C ALA A 162 -1.77 -10.08 -2.63
N ALA A 163 -2.87 -9.71 -3.29
CA ALA A 163 -3.11 -10.02 -4.68
C ALA A 163 -2.36 -9.07 -5.64
N VAL A 164 -2.29 -7.78 -5.31
CA VAL A 164 -1.64 -6.77 -6.16
C VAL A 164 -0.11 -6.81 -6.03
N ILE A 165 0.39 -6.93 -4.80
CA ILE A 165 1.81 -6.91 -4.44
C ILE A 165 2.10 -8.18 -3.62
N PRO A 166 2.42 -9.31 -4.27
CA PRO A 166 2.82 -10.50 -3.54
C PRO A 166 4.04 -10.22 -2.62
N GLY A 167 3.99 -10.72 -1.40
CA GLY A 167 5.02 -10.47 -0.39
C GLY A 167 4.65 -11.04 0.97
N ASP A 168 5.44 -10.64 1.97
CA ASP A 168 5.23 -11.04 3.37
C ASP A 168 4.33 -10.02 4.08
N TYR A 169 3.21 -10.51 4.60
CA TYR A 169 2.21 -9.75 5.35
C TYR A 169 2.04 -10.26 6.78
N SER A 170 3.00 -11.04 7.26
CA SER A 170 3.04 -11.43 8.66
C SER A 170 3.17 -10.18 9.55
N GLY A 171 2.38 -10.19 10.64
CA GLY A 171 2.48 -9.18 11.69
C GLY A 171 3.70 -9.46 12.58
N PRO A 172 4.02 -8.56 13.54
CA PRO A 172 4.95 -8.91 14.59
C PRO A 172 4.48 -10.23 15.20
N SER A 173 5.32 -11.28 15.10
CA SER A 173 5.03 -12.57 15.73
C SER A 173 4.65 -12.25 17.16
N SER A 174 3.46 -12.71 17.58
CA SER A 174 2.99 -12.60 18.97
C SER A 174 3.87 -13.49 19.86
N SER A 175 5.13 -13.09 20.01
CA SER A 175 6.19 -13.75 20.77
C SER A 175 7.06 -12.69 21.44
N SER A 176 6.46 -11.55 21.79
CA SER A 176 7.00 -10.58 22.73
C SER A 176 5.87 -9.96 23.55
N SER A 177 4.92 -10.78 24.02
CA SER A 177 4.42 -10.57 25.38
C SER A 177 5.56 -10.94 26.31
N SER A 178 6.52 -10.03 26.47
CA SER A 178 7.43 -10.12 27.60
C SER A 178 6.60 -9.78 28.83
N THR A 179 6.14 -10.83 29.48
CA THR A 179 5.89 -10.82 30.92
C THR A 179 7.17 -10.36 31.65
N LEU A 180 7.02 -10.00 32.92
CA LEU A 180 8.01 -9.49 33.92
C LEU A 180 7.95 -7.95 34.04
N ALA A 181 7.50 -7.34 35.14
CA ALA A 181 7.80 -7.62 36.55
C ALA A 181 6.53 -7.80 37.41
N SER A 182 6.41 -8.90 38.18
CA SER A 182 6.96 -9.16 39.52
C SER A 182 6.11 -8.56 40.66
N GLY A 183 5.38 -9.45 41.34
CA GLY A 183 4.66 -9.19 42.58
C GLY A 183 4.19 -10.51 43.19
N GLN A 184 5.14 -11.34 43.62
CA GLN A 184 4.89 -12.50 44.49
C GLN A 184 4.40 -12.02 45.87
N PRO A 185 3.48 -12.76 46.50
CA PRO A 185 3.86 -13.33 47.79
C PRO A 185 3.60 -14.83 47.88
N THR A 186 4.44 -15.39 48.75
CA THR A 186 4.73 -16.78 49.08
C THR A 186 3.55 -17.50 49.75
N GLY A 187 3.33 -18.77 49.40
CA GLY A 187 2.40 -19.66 50.09
C GLY A 187 2.67 -21.13 49.74
N THR A 188 3.21 -21.85 50.72
CA THR A 188 3.84 -23.19 50.71
C THR A 188 2.90 -24.40 50.53
N ALA A 189 3.48 -25.48 49.96
CA ALA A 189 3.28 -26.92 50.25
C ALA A 189 1.90 -27.56 49.88
N THR A 190 1.73 -28.81 49.43
CA THR A 190 2.56 -30.01 49.24
C THR A 190 1.67 -31.14 48.65
N ASN A 191 2.30 -32.17 48.03
CA ASN A 191 1.81 -33.53 47.67
C ASN A 191 0.90 -33.68 46.44
N SER A 192 0.91 -34.78 45.66
CA SER A 192 1.80 -35.93 45.38
C SER A 192 1.03 -36.84 44.39
N GLY A 193 1.74 -37.58 43.52
CA GLY A 193 1.23 -38.76 42.76
C GLY A 193 1.01 -38.51 41.27
N THR A 194 1.88 -38.96 40.35
CA THR A 194 1.96 -40.31 39.73
C THR A 194 0.62 -40.88 39.32
N ASP A 195 0.31 -40.93 38.02
CA ASP A 195 0.51 -42.14 37.19
C ASP A 195 -0.02 -41.95 35.76
N SER A 196 0.72 -42.51 34.80
CA SER A 196 0.28 -42.81 33.43
C SER A 196 -0.51 -44.14 33.45
N PRO A 197 -1.33 -44.50 32.44
CA PRO A 197 -0.72 -45.09 31.25
C PRO A 197 -1.42 -44.81 29.89
N SER A 198 -0.58 -44.98 28.88
CA SER A 198 -0.83 -45.32 27.47
C SER A 198 -1.95 -46.34 27.23
N ASN A 199 -2.63 -46.23 26.07
CA ASN A 199 -2.86 -47.27 25.02
C ASN A 199 -4.01 -46.80 24.10
N THR A 200 -4.18 -47.16 22.84
CA THR A 200 -3.42 -47.76 21.74
C THR A 200 -4.38 -47.69 20.54
N ALA A 201 -3.87 -47.38 19.35
CA ALA A 201 -4.65 -47.31 18.11
C ALA A 201 -5.15 -48.68 17.63
N THR A 202 -6.31 -48.70 16.94
CA THR A 202 -6.81 -49.60 15.87
C THR A 202 -8.31 -49.29 15.74
N GLY A 203 -9.01 -49.13 14.61
CA GLY A 203 -8.77 -49.21 13.18
C GLY A 203 -10.13 -49.17 12.47
N ILE A 204 -10.09 -49.16 11.13
CA ILE A 204 -11.14 -49.61 10.18
C ILE A 204 -12.19 -48.57 9.74
N ALA A 205 -12.17 -48.35 8.43
CA ALA A 205 -13.12 -47.59 7.63
C ALA A 205 -14.47 -48.29 7.46
N THR A 206 -15.56 -47.53 7.38
CA THR A 206 -16.81 -47.94 6.70
C THR A 206 -17.52 -46.69 6.17
N ALA A 207 -17.80 -46.70 4.87
CA ALA A 207 -18.53 -45.66 4.16
C ALA A 207 -20.03 -45.99 4.14
N THR A 208 -20.92 -45.04 4.46
CA THR A 208 -22.32 -45.02 3.98
C THR A 208 -22.98 -43.66 4.20
N GLY A 209 -23.48 -43.03 3.12
CA GLY A 209 -24.65 -42.11 3.03
C GLY A 209 -24.61 -40.79 3.82
N THR A 210 -25.22 -39.67 3.43
CA THR A 210 -26.08 -39.28 2.31
C THR A 210 -26.13 -37.75 2.38
N ALA A 211 -25.92 -37.06 1.25
CA ALA A 211 -26.03 -35.61 1.16
C ALA A 211 -27.49 -35.15 1.14
N PRO A 212 -27.86 -34.03 1.78
CA PRO A 212 -29.04 -33.28 1.38
C PRO A 212 -28.68 -32.30 0.26
N VAL A 213 -29.22 -32.60 -0.91
CA VAL A 213 -29.39 -31.68 -2.04
C VAL A 213 -30.49 -30.68 -1.67
N SER A 214 -30.21 -29.38 -1.80
CA SER A 214 -31.25 -28.36 -1.86
C SER A 214 -31.17 -27.70 -3.23
N THR A 215 -32.13 -28.09 -4.06
CA THR A 215 -32.43 -27.53 -5.37
C THR A 215 -33.32 -26.32 -5.16
N GLU A 216 -32.85 -25.13 -5.48
CA GLU A 216 -33.70 -23.95 -5.68
C GLU A 216 -33.51 -23.49 -7.12
N THR A 217 -34.60 -23.62 -7.86
CA THR A 217 -34.77 -23.26 -9.27
C THR A 217 -35.51 -21.93 -9.33
N GLY A 218 -35.00 -20.97 -10.09
CA GLY A 218 -35.68 -19.70 -10.39
C GLY A 218 -34.71 -18.74 -11.08
N SER A 219 -34.44 -18.92 -12.38
CA SER A 219 -35.20 -18.35 -13.51
C SER A 219 -35.14 -16.82 -13.61
N LEU A 220 -34.13 -16.38 -14.37
CA LEU A 220 -34.06 -15.23 -15.29
C LEU A 220 -35.17 -14.16 -15.22
N THR A 221 -34.77 -12.94 -14.83
CA THR A 221 -35.17 -11.70 -15.52
C THR A 221 -34.02 -10.70 -15.55
N ILE A 222 -33.68 -10.26 -16.76
CA ILE A 222 -32.76 -9.17 -17.08
C ILE A 222 -33.49 -7.86 -16.88
N ASP A 223 -32.92 -6.92 -16.13
CA ASP A 223 -33.24 -5.49 -16.23
C ASP A 223 -32.00 -4.63 -15.86
N PRO A 224 -31.37 -3.94 -16.82
CA PRO A 224 -30.44 -2.86 -16.54
C PRO A 224 -31.17 -1.50 -16.55
N ILE A 225 -31.40 -0.92 -15.37
CA ILE A 225 -31.81 0.49 -15.25
C ILE A 225 -30.57 1.33 -14.93
N PHE A 226 -29.92 1.83 -15.98
CA PHE A 226 -29.04 2.99 -15.90
C PHE A 226 -29.88 4.25 -16.09
N PRO A 227 -29.92 5.21 -15.14
CA PRO A 227 -30.37 6.55 -15.47
C PRO A 227 -29.28 7.28 -16.27
N THR A 228 -29.55 7.47 -17.56
CA THR A 228 -28.81 8.41 -18.41
C THR A 228 -29.15 9.83 -17.95
N ALA A 229 -28.18 10.53 -17.37
CA ALA A 229 -28.30 11.95 -17.09
C ALA A 229 -28.18 12.73 -18.41
N THR A 230 -29.32 13.18 -18.93
CA THR A 230 -29.41 14.13 -20.05
C THR A 230 -29.05 15.52 -19.53
N GLY A 231 -27.81 15.93 -19.71
CA GLY A 231 -27.37 17.31 -19.48
C GLY A 231 -27.88 18.22 -20.59
N THR A 232 -29.01 18.88 -20.36
CA THR A 232 -29.50 19.98 -21.21
C THR A 232 -28.62 21.21 -20.97
N ALA A 233 -27.83 21.58 -21.98
CA ALA A 233 -27.13 22.86 -22.02
C ALA A 233 -28.16 23.99 -22.16
N SER A 234 -28.44 24.69 -21.07
CA SER A 234 -29.20 25.94 -21.09
C SER A 234 -28.24 27.09 -21.40
N THR A 235 -28.30 27.61 -22.63
CA THR A 235 -27.68 28.87 -23.02
C THR A 235 -28.40 30.02 -22.32
N GLY A 236 -27.88 30.45 -21.17
CA GLY A 236 -28.28 31.69 -20.51
C GLY A 236 -27.70 32.89 -21.24
N THR A 237 -28.55 33.60 -21.97
CA THR A 237 -28.26 34.93 -22.53
C THR A 237 -28.13 35.95 -21.39
N LEU A 238 -26.93 36.53 -21.23
CA LEU A 238 -26.69 37.68 -20.36
C LEU A 238 -27.28 38.95 -21.00
N PRO A 239 -28.07 39.76 -20.27
CA PRO A 239 -28.42 41.09 -20.74
C PRO A 239 -27.21 42.03 -20.58
N ALA A 240 -26.89 42.75 -21.64
CA ALA A 240 -25.90 43.83 -21.65
C ALA A 240 -26.44 45.03 -20.86
N THR A 241 -25.81 45.35 -19.73
CA THR A 241 -26.07 46.61 -19.00
C THR A 241 -25.22 47.71 -19.62
N THR A 242 -25.88 48.61 -20.35
CA THR A 242 -25.34 49.89 -20.82
C THR A 242 -25.06 50.79 -19.61
N VAL A 243 -23.81 51.15 -19.38
CA VAL A 243 -23.42 52.25 -18.48
C VAL A 243 -23.22 53.49 -19.34
N ALA A 244 -24.07 54.50 -19.11
CA ALA A 244 -23.95 55.83 -19.70
C ALA A 244 -22.91 56.67 -18.93
N PRO A 245 -22.17 57.57 -19.60
CA PRO A 245 -21.21 58.45 -18.94
C PRO A 245 -21.89 59.74 -18.43
N THR A 246 -21.60 60.10 -17.18
CA THR A 246 -21.67 61.46 -16.64
C THR A 246 -20.52 61.65 -15.66
#